data_AF-A0A7W5HRW0-F1
#
_entry.id   AF-A0A7W5HRW0-F1
#
_cell.length_a   1.000
_cell.length_b   1.000
_cell.length_c   1.000
_cell.angle_alpha   90.00
_cell.angle_beta   90.00
_cell.angle_gamma   90.00
#
_symmetry.space_group_name_H-M   'P 1'
#
loop_
_entity.id
_entity.type
_entity.pdbx_description
1 polymer ?
#
loop_
_entity_poly.entity_id
_entity_poly.type
_entity_poly.pdbx_seq_one_letter_code
_entity_poly.pdbx_strand_id
1 'polypeptide(L)'
;MNVDNEANHIKWLLTDLILDLTTAVELARELVNITRGAITNRTVGSFRIYNHSIVLSLFKLVEIRKEYNQFLRHFPSEITKALFEDSKAIEQKNICKFRSKYAAHIFDNVTNKPVSIQRGMELLQSITGRDNVDCLRFYEWVCPEEWSVEKKCIITTIVALRDYCRGMPGGELERP
;
A
#
# COMPACT_ATOMS: atom_id res chain seq x y z
N MET A 1 11.10 19.10 -26.57
CA MET A 1 10.34 17.85 -26.36
C MET A 1 10.79 17.31 -25.01
N ASN A 2 9.95 17.42 -23.98
CA ASN A 2 10.21 16.72 -22.72
C ASN A 2 10.10 15.23 -23.05
N VAL A 3 11.21 14.52 -23.02
CA VAL A 3 11.18 13.06 -23.01
C VAL A 3 10.54 12.72 -21.68
N ASP A 4 9.30 12.23 -21.69
CA ASP A 4 8.63 11.72 -20.50
C ASP A 4 9.60 10.73 -19.83
N ASN A 5 10.11 11.10 -18.66
CA ASN A 5 11.05 10.26 -17.95
C ASN A 5 10.29 9.35 -17.01
N GLU A 6 9.84 8.20 -17.54
CA GLU A 6 9.11 7.19 -16.78
C GLU A 6 9.87 6.75 -15.51
N ALA A 7 11.21 6.68 -15.55
CA ALA A 7 12.01 6.39 -14.36
C ALA A 7 11.87 7.47 -13.28
N ASN A 8 11.90 8.75 -13.66
CA ASN A 8 11.67 9.86 -12.74
C ASN A 8 10.25 9.80 -12.15
N HIS A 9 9.22 9.58 -12.97
CA HIS A 9 7.83 9.47 -12.52
C HIS A 9 7.65 8.33 -11.52
N ILE A 10 8.11 7.13 -11.86
CA ILE A 10 8.03 5.95 -10.99
C ILE A 10 8.77 6.21 -9.68
N LYS A 11 10.00 6.76 -9.71
CA LYS A 11 10.75 7.11 -8.50
C LYS A 11 9.94 8.00 -7.55
N TRP A 12 9.29 9.04 -8.07
CA TRP A 12 8.49 9.95 -7.24
C TRP A 12 7.27 9.26 -6.65
N LEU A 13 6.54 8.50 -7.47
CA LEU A 13 5.39 7.73 -7.00
C LEU A 13 5.79 6.73 -5.90
N LEU A 14 6.91 6.05 -6.05
CA LEU A 14 7.43 5.11 -5.04
C LEU A 14 7.93 5.84 -3.78
N THR A 15 8.50 7.04 -3.92
CA THR A 15 8.90 7.86 -2.77
C THR A 15 7.68 8.27 -1.93
N ASP A 16 6.62 8.73 -2.58
CA ASP A 16 5.36 9.06 -1.90
C ASP A 16 4.76 7.81 -1.22
N LEU A 17 4.80 6.64 -1.89
CA LEU A 17 4.31 5.39 -1.31
C LEU A 17 5.09 4.93 -0.09
N ILE A 18 6.41 5.13 -0.04
CA ILE A 18 7.21 4.79 1.14
C ILE A 18 6.71 5.60 2.32
N LEU A 19 6.59 6.92 2.18
CA LEU A 19 6.12 7.80 3.25
C LEU A 19 4.70 7.42 3.71
N ASP A 20 3.77 7.27 2.77
CA ASP A 20 2.38 6.96 3.08
C ASP A 20 2.24 5.62 3.83
N LEU A 21 2.98 4.59 3.41
CA LEU A 21 2.90 3.26 3.99
C LEU A 21 3.62 3.18 5.34
N THR A 22 4.85 3.69 5.47
CA THR A 22 5.60 3.61 6.73
C THR A 22 4.86 4.35 7.84
N THR A 23 4.47 5.61 7.59
CA THR A 23 3.76 6.42 8.59
C THR A 23 2.42 5.82 8.99
N ALA A 24 1.62 5.35 8.03
CA ALA A 24 0.32 4.78 8.36
C ALA A 24 0.43 3.44 9.12
N VAL A 25 1.42 2.60 8.78
CA VAL A 25 1.69 1.35 9.49
C VAL A 25 2.18 1.61 10.92
N GLU A 26 3.11 2.55 11.10
CA GLU A 26 3.61 2.94 12.43
C GLU A 26 2.48 3.41 13.35
N LEU A 27 1.65 4.35 12.87
CA LEU A 27 0.52 4.86 13.64
C LEU A 27 -0.53 3.77 13.94
N ALA A 28 -0.77 2.86 13.00
CA ALA A 28 -1.69 1.75 13.23
C ALA A 28 -1.14 0.77 14.28
N ARG A 29 0.15 0.44 14.23
CA ARG A 29 0.83 -0.44 15.20
C ARG A 29 0.84 0.19 16.59
N GLU A 30 1.18 1.47 16.69
CA GLU A 30 1.14 2.22 17.95
C GLU A 30 -0.27 2.17 18.57
N LEU A 31 -1.30 2.38 17.75
CA LEU A 31 -2.69 2.34 18.22
C LEU A 31 -3.10 0.96 18.74
N VAL A 32 -2.67 -0.14 18.10
CA VAL A 32 -2.88 -1.51 18.61
C VAL A 32 -2.25 -1.67 20.00
N ASN A 33 -1.02 -1.17 20.18
CA ASN A 33 -0.26 -1.31 21.42
C ASN A 33 -0.81 -0.47 22.57
N ILE A 34 -1.27 0.76 22.30
CA ILE A 34 -1.79 1.68 23.32
C ILE A 34 -3.19 1.28 23.78
N THR A 35 -4.04 0.80 22.86
CA THR A 35 -5.47 0.67 23.18
C THR A 35 -5.77 -0.48 24.12
N ARG A 36 -4.94 -1.52 24.24
CA ARG A 36 -5.07 -2.64 25.22
C ARG A 36 -6.52 -3.13 25.49
N GLY A 37 -7.43 -3.03 24.51
CA GLY A 37 -8.85 -3.41 24.64
C GLY A 37 -9.85 -2.28 24.91
N ALA A 38 -9.42 -1.04 25.19
CA ALA A 38 -10.28 0.13 25.30
C ALA A 38 -10.67 0.66 23.91
N ILE A 39 -11.83 0.22 23.41
CA ILE A 39 -12.38 0.63 22.12
C ILE A 39 -13.23 1.90 22.33
N THR A 40 -12.72 3.04 21.88
CA THR A 40 -13.48 4.30 21.82
C THR A 40 -13.85 4.63 20.37
N ASN A 41 -14.80 5.54 20.16
CA ASN A 41 -15.09 6.07 18.81
C ASN A 41 -13.85 6.67 18.15
N ARG A 42 -12.96 7.30 18.93
CA ARG A 42 -11.67 7.79 18.44
C ARG A 42 -10.78 6.63 17.98
N THR A 43 -10.64 5.58 18.79
CA THR A 43 -9.89 4.37 18.43
C THR A 43 -10.36 3.77 17.11
N VAL A 44 -11.68 3.57 16.97
CA VAL A 44 -12.28 3.01 15.75
C VAL A 44 -12.06 3.94 14.55
N GLY A 45 -12.25 5.24 14.73
CA GLY A 45 -12.02 6.26 13.70
C GLY A 45 -10.57 6.27 13.22
N SER A 46 -9.61 6.27 14.15
CA SER A 46 -8.17 6.24 13.86
C SER A 46 -7.78 4.96 13.11
N PHE A 47 -8.22 3.78 13.56
CA PHE A 47 -7.97 2.53 12.85
C PHE A 47 -8.50 2.56 11.42
N ARG A 48 -9.69 3.13 11.21
CA ARG A 48 -10.22 3.30 9.86
C ARG A 48 -9.30 4.19 9.03
N ILE A 49 -8.94 5.37 9.52
CA ILE A 49 -8.09 6.32 8.79
C ILE A 49 -6.76 5.67 8.37
N TYR A 50 -6.03 5.08 9.32
CA TYR A 50 -4.72 4.51 9.05
C TYR A 50 -4.81 3.32 8.08
N ASN A 51 -5.75 2.39 8.30
CA ASN A 51 -5.91 1.26 7.40
C ASN A 51 -6.43 1.67 6.01
N HIS A 52 -7.24 2.72 5.88
CA HIS A 52 -7.62 3.24 4.56
C HIS A 52 -6.38 3.77 3.83
N SER A 53 -5.52 4.52 4.52
CA SER A 53 -4.25 4.99 3.94
C SER A 53 -3.40 3.82 3.44
N ILE A 54 -3.18 2.81 4.28
CA ILE A 54 -2.40 1.61 3.92
C ILE A 54 -3.01 0.92 2.69
N VAL A 55 -4.32 0.64 2.70
CA VAL A 55 -4.99 -0.09 1.63
C VAL A 55 -4.97 0.70 0.31
N LEU A 56 -5.16 2.02 0.35
CA LEU A 56 -5.08 2.87 -0.83
C LEU A 56 -3.65 2.93 -1.38
N SER A 57 -2.64 3.03 -0.53
CA SER A 57 -1.24 3.07 -0.97
C SER A 57 -0.77 1.73 -1.54
N LEU A 58 -1.19 0.60 -0.96
CA LEU A 58 -0.97 -0.72 -1.56
C LEU A 58 -1.67 -0.85 -2.93
N PHE A 59 -2.87 -0.29 -3.07
CA PHE A 59 -3.56 -0.29 -4.36
C PHE A 59 -2.83 0.55 -5.42
N LYS A 60 -2.32 1.73 -5.05
CA LYS A 60 -1.50 2.58 -5.92
C LYS A 60 -0.24 1.85 -6.41
N LEU A 61 0.38 0.98 -5.60
CA LEU A 61 1.51 0.14 -6.06
C LEU A 61 1.11 -0.77 -7.22
N VAL A 62 -0.10 -1.34 -7.16
CA VAL A 62 -0.65 -2.16 -8.26
C VAL A 62 -0.95 -1.31 -9.49
N GLU A 63 -1.44 -0.07 -9.31
CA GLU A 63 -1.64 0.89 -10.41
C GLU A 63 -0.30 1.21 -11.09
N ILE A 64 0.75 1.56 -10.33
CA ILE A 64 2.10 1.81 -10.87
C ILE A 64 2.58 0.61 -11.69
N ARG A 65 2.48 -0.61 -11.16
CA ARG A 65 2.87 -1.82 -11.92
C ARG A 65 2.13 -1.91 -13.26
N LYS A 66 0.81 -1.64 -13.27
CA LYS A 66 -0.03 -1.80 -14.46
C LYS A 66 0.26 -0.71 -15.50
N GLU A 67 0.24 0.55 -15.09
CA GLU A 67 0.45 1.69 -15.97
C GLU A 67 1.85 1.67 -16.58
N TYR A 68 2.87 1.37 -15.78
CA TYR A 68 4.26 1.30 -16.25
C TYR A 68 4.73 -0.10 -16.64
N ASN A 69 3.82 -1.07 -16.84
CA ASN A 69 4.18 -2.47 -17.09
C ASN A 69 5.13 -2.63 -18.30
N GLN A 70 4.91 -1.86 -19.36
CA GLN A 70 5.77 -1.92 -20.55
C GLN A 70 7.19 -1.46 -20.21
N PHE A 71 7.34 -0.33 -19.52
CA PHE A 71 8.64 0.18 -19.08
C PHE A 71 9.34 -0.78 -18.13
N LEU A 72 8.64 -1.24 -17.09
CA LEU A 72 9.15 -2.15 -16.07
C LEU A 72 9.64 -3.49 -16.65
N ARG A 73 9.03 -4.00 -17.74
CA ARG A 73 9.48 -5.23 -18.39
C ARG A 73 10.86 -5.14 -19.06
N HIS A 74 11.38 -3.93 -19.26
CA HIS A 74 12.75 -3.73 -19.75
C HIS A 74 13.80 -3.83 -18.64
N PHE A 75 13.38 -3.82 -17.37
CA PHE A 75 14.32 -3.90 -16.25
C PHE A 75 14.78 -5.35 -16.04
N PRO A 76 15.96 -5.55 -15.41
CA PRO A 76 16.39 -6.87 -14.97
C PRO A 76 15.33 -7.53 -14.09
N SER A 77 15.17 -8.84 -14.23
CA SER A 77 14.14 -9.61 -13.53
C SER A 77 14.30 -9.54 -12.01
N GLU A 78 15.54 -9.40 -11.55
CA GLU A 78 15.94 -9.33 -10.15
C GLU A 78 15.37 -8.08 -9.47
N ILE A 79 15.16 -7.00 -10.24
CA ILE A 79 14.60 -5.74 -9.75
C ILE A 79 13.07 -5.79 -9.69
N THR A 80 12.43 -6.43 -10.67
CA THR A 80 10.97 -6.35 -10.83
C THR A 80 10.22 -7.54 -10.28
N LYS A 81 10.85 -8.70 -10.11
CA LYS A 81 10.19 -9.93 -9.64
C LYS A 81 9.41 -9.71 -8.35
N ALA A 82 10.02 -9.07 -7.35
CA ALA A 82 9.37 -8.79 -6.07
C ALA A 82 8.13 -7.90 -6.24
N LEU A 83 8.20 -6.83 -7.06
CA LEU A 83 7.05 -5.98 -7.36
C LEU A 83 5.88 -6.77 -7.95
N PHE A 84 6.16 -7.68 -8.88
CA PHE A 84 5.13 -8.49 -9.54
C PHE A 84 4.51 -9.52 -8.58
N GLU A 85 5.32 -10.15 -7.73
CA GLU A 85 4.85 -11.04 -6.66
C GLU A 85 3.96 -10.29 -5.66
N ASP A 86 4.42 -9.15 -5.17
CA ASP A 86 3.72 -8.33 -4.18
C ASP A 86 2.42 -7.76 -4.75
N SER A 87 2.43 -7.29 -6.00
CA SER A 87 1.21 -6.82 -6.67
C SER A 87 0.17 -7.92 -6.79
N LYS A 88 0.59 -9.15 -7.11
CA LYS A 88 -0.32 -10.30 -7.16
C LYS A 88 -0.88 -10.61 -5.77
N ALA A 89 -0.06 -10.55 -4.72
CA ALA A 89 -0.50 -10.76 -3.35
C ALA A 89 -1.51 -9.68 -2.90
N ILE A 90 -1.28 -8.41 -3.25
CA ILE A 90 -2.20 -7.29 -2.99
C ILE A 90 -3.55 -7.52 -3.68
N GLU A 91 -3.54 -7.91 -4.95
CA GLU A 91 -4.76 -8.19 -5.72
C GLU A 91 -5.57 -9.35 -5.09
N GLN A 92 -4.89 -10.38 -4.59
CA GLN A 92 -5.51 -11.52 -3.91
C GLN A 92 -6.14 -11.17 -2.57
N LYS A 93 -5.65 -10.14 -1.86
CA LYS A 93 -6.15 -9.70 -0.56
C LYS A 93 -7.46 -8.90 -0.61
N ASN A 94 -8.15 -8.83 -1.76
CA ASN A 94 -9.38 -8.02 -1.94
C ASN A 94 -9.19 -6.50 -1.74
N ILE A 95 -7.97 -5.98 -1.76
CA ILE A 95 -7.65 -4.55 -1.62
C ILE A 95 -8.37 -3.72 -2.70
N CYS A 96 -8.37 -4.19 -3.95
CA CYS A 96 -9.11 -3.54 -5.05
C CYS A 96 -10.62 -3.48 -4.77
N LYS A 97 -11.19 -4.55 -4.19
CA LYS A 97 -12.62 -4.60 -3.85
C LYS A 97 -12.95 -3.61 -2.74
N PHE A 98 -12.10 -3.49 -1.72
CA PHE A 98 -12.30 -2.52 -0.64
C PHE A 98 -12.25 -1.08 -1.17
N ARG A 99 -11.25 -0.75 -2.01
CA ARG A 99 -11.13 0.58 -2.65
C ARG A 99 -12.39 0.92 -3.45
N SER A 100 -12.82 0.02 -4.33
CA SER A 100 -13.97 0.27 -5.23
C SER A 100 -15.33 0.19 -4.54
N LYS A 101 -15.49 -0.60 -3.48
CA LYS A 101 -16.81 -0.79 -2.85
C LYS A 101 -17.04 0.13 -1.65
N TYR A 102 -16.00 0.51 -0.93
CA TYR A 102 -16.15 1.19 0.36
C TYR A 102 -15.35 2.49 0.47
N ALA A 103 -14.08 2.51 0.03
CA ALA A 103 -13.25 3.69 0.22
C ALA A 103 -13.57 4.85 -0.73
N ALA A 104 -13.92 4.55 -1.99
CA ALA A 104 -14.08 5.58 -3.04
C ALA A 104 -15.54 5.92 -3.38
N HIS A 105 -16.50 5.08 -3.00
CA HIS A 105 -17.89 5.24 -3.42
C HIS A 105 -18.86 5.06 -2.24
N ILE A 106 -19.84 5.94 -2.16
CA ILE A 106 -20.92 5.85 -1.16
C ILE A 106 -21.82 4.64 -1.47
N PHE A 107 -22.08 4.38 -2.75
CA PHE A 107 -22.91 3.27 -3.24
C PHE A 107 -22.03 2.14 -3.78
N ASP A 108 -22.30 0.90 -3.37
CA ASP A 108 -21.67 -0.28 -3.96
C ASP A 108 -22.23 -0.51 -5.37
N ASN A 109 -21.34 -0.60 -6.36
CA ASN A 109 -21.70 -0.71 -7.77
C ASN A 109 -22.40 -2.03 -8.17
N VAL A 110 -22.37 -3.05 -7.32
CA VAL A 110 -23.08 -4.32 -7.53
C VAL A 110 -24.47 -4.26 -6.92
N THR A 111 -24.61 -3.69 -5.73
CA THR A 111 -25.89 -3.67 -5.00
C THR A 111 -26.71 -2.40 -5.22
N ASN A 112 -26.07 -1.35 -5.76
CA ASN A 112 -26.57 0.02 -5.88
C ASN A 112 -27.11 0.59 -4.55
N LYS A 113 -26.55 0.13 -3.42
CA LYS A 113 -26.94 0.53 -2.06
C LYS A 113 -25.74 1.11 -1.30
N PRO A 114 -25.98 1.99 -0.32
CA PRO A 114 -24.93 2.45 0.56
C PRO A 114 -24.26 1.30 1.31
N VAL A 115 -22.93 1.36 1.45
CA VAL A 115 -22.20 0.37 2.25
C VAL A 115 -22.26 0.77 3.72
N SER A 116 -22.77 -0.14 4.56
CA SER A 116 -22.82 0.09 6.01
C SER A 116 -21.42 0.10 6.62
N ILE A 117 -21.26 0.80 7.75
CA ILE A 117 -20.00 0.80 8.51
C ILE A 117 -19.59 -0.63 8.88
N GLN A 118 -20.54 -1.46 9.31
CA GLN A 118 -20.31 -2.87 9.64
C GLN A 118 -19.73 -3.63 8.44
N ARG A 119 -20.31 -3.46 7.25
CA ARG A 119 -19.83 -4.12 6.04
C ARG A 119 -18.44 -3.62 5.63
N GLY A 120 -18.17 -2.33 5.80
CA GLY A 120 -16.85 -1.75 5.60
C GLY A 120 -15.79 -2.36 6.53
N MET A 121 -16.15 -2.55 7.80
CA MET A 121 -15.27 -3.21 8.79
C MET A 121 -15.01 -4.67 8.44
N GLU A 122 -16.02 -5.43 8.00
CA GLU A 122 -15.83 -6.82 7.53
C GLU A 122 -14.88 -6.90 6.33
N LEU A 123 -15.03 -5.99 5.37
CA LEU A 123 -14.13 -5.92 4.22
C LEU A 123 -12.71 -5.57 4.66
N LEU A 124 -12.55 -4.63 5.59
CA LEU A 124 -11.24 -4.28 6.14
C LEU A 124 -10.60 -5.46 6.88
N GLN A 125 -11.37 -6.14 7.74
CA GLN A 125 -10.90 -7.33 8.47
C GLN A 125 -10.52 -8.48 7.53
N SER A 126 -11.12 -8.57 6.35
CA SER A 126 -10.72 -9.55 5.33
C SER A 126 -9.33 -9.26 4.72
N ILE A 127 -8.86 -8.02 4.84
CA ILE A 127 -7.53 -7.58 4.38
C ILE A 127 -6.52 -7.65 5.52
N THR A 128 -6.85 -7.01 6.65
CA THR A 128 -5.92 -6.76 7.75
C THR A 128 -5.91 -7.86 8.80
N GLY A 129 -6.97 -8.66 8.89
CA GLY A 129 -7.13 -9.64 9.98
C GLY A 129 -8.34 -9.35 10.87
N ARG A 130 -8.73 -10.34 11.68
CA ARG A 130 -9.89 -10.23 12.58
C ARG A 130 -9.53 -9.81 14.01
N ASP A 131 -8.27 -9.95 14.38
CA ASP A 131 -7.76 -9.61 15.71
C ASP A 131 -6.44 -8.84 15.61
N ASN A 132 -5.94 -8.40 16.77
CA ASN A 132 -4.71 -7.63 16.85
C ASN A 132 -3.50 -8.41 16.33
N VAL A 133 -3.45 -9.73 16.50
CA VAL A 133 -2.32 -10.55 16.06
C VAL A 133 -2.27 -10.59 14.54
N ASP A 134 -3.41 -10.79 13.89
CA ASP A 134 -3.49 -10.78 12.43
C ASP A 134 -3.21 -9.38 11.87
N CYS A 135 -3.73 -8.33 12.49
CA CYS A 135 -3.42 -6.94 12.11
C CYS A 135 -1.92 -6.66 12.18
N LEU A 136 -1.26 -7.05 13.26
CA LEU A 136 0.19 -6.89 13.41
C LEU A 136 0.97 -7.70 12.36
N ARG A 137 0.54 -8.92 12.02
CA ARG A 137 1.14 -9.69 10.92
C ARG A 137 0.96 -9.02 9.57
N PHE A 138 -0.19 -8.42 9.32
CA PHE A 138 -0.42 -7.63 8.10
C PHE A 138 0.51 -6.42 8.05
N TYR A 139 0.65 -5.68 9.16
CA TYR A 139 1.56 -4.55 9.27
C TYR A 139 3.03 -4.96 9.08
N GLU A 140 3.43 -6.11 9.63
CA GLU A 140 4.77 -6.67 9.44
C GLU A 140 5.07 -7.02 7.98
N TRP A 141 4.08 -7.56 7.26
CA TRP A 141 4.20 -7.82 5.83
C TRP A 141 4.38 -6.54 5.01
N VAL A 142 3.74 -5.43 5.42
CA VAL A 142 3.87 -4.13 4.75
C VAL A 142 5.20 -3.45 5.11
N CYS A 143 5.38 -3.14 6.40
CA CYS A 143 6.54 -2.45 6.94
C CYS A 143 6.86 -2.97 8.35
N PRO A 144 7.89 -3.84 8.49
CA PRO A 144 8.39 -4.33 9.77
C PRO A 144 8.68 -3.22 10.79
N GLU A 145 8.50 -3.50 12.08
CA GLU A 145 8.80 -2.53 13.16
C GLU A 145 10.30 -2.14 13.18
N GLU A 146 11.17 -3.13 13.03
CA GLU A 146 12.60 -2.93 12.83
C GLU A 146 12.95 -3.16 11.36
N TRP A 147 12.42 -2.32 10.46
CA TRP A 147 12.69 -2.46 9.04
C TRP A 147 14.18 -2.32 8.71
N SER A 148 14.66 -3.23 7.87
CA SER A 148 15.96 -3.15 7.20
C SER A 148 15.80 -3.62 5.77
N VAL A 149 16.73 -3.21 4.90
CA VAL A 149 16.75 -3.61 3.47
C VAL A 149 16.88 -5.13 3.27
N GLU A 150 17.33 -5.86 4.30
CA GLU A 150 17.48 -7.32 4.26
C GLU A 150 16.17 -8.06 4.58
N LYS A 151 15.22 -7.40 5.27
CA LYS A 151 13.93 -8.00 5.61
C LYS A 151 12.98 -7.90 4.41
N LYS A 152 12.51 -9.05 3.92
CA LYS A 152 11.53 -9.11 2.83
C LYS A 152 10.17 -8.57 3.32
N CYS A 153 9.75 -7.44 2.76
CA CYS A 153 8.45 -6.81 2.97
C CYS A 153 8.11 -5.87 1.79
N ILE A 154 6.89 -5.33 1.76
CA ILE A 154 6.47 -4.39 0.70
C ILE A 154 7.40 -3.18 0.60
N ILE A 155 7.79 -2.57 1.73
CA ILE A 155 8.68 -1.40 1.71
C ILE A 155 10.02 -1.72 1.07
N THR A 156 10.61 -2.88 1.37
CA THR A 156 11.89 -3.29 0.76
C THR A 156 11.78 -3.41 -0.76
N THR A 157 10.67 -3.97 -1.26
CA THR A 157 10.39 -4.03 -2.71
C THR A 157 10.29 -2.63 -3.32
N ILE A 158 9.57 -1.70 -2.67
CA ILE A 158 9.39 -0.33 -3.16
C ILE A 158 10.72 0.44 -3.16
N VAL A 159 11.52 0.30 -2.09
CA VAL A 159 12.84 0.92 -1.96
C VAL A 159 13.79 0.45 -3.06
N ALA A 160 13.87 -0.87 -3.29
CA ALA A 160 14.75 -1.42 -4.30
C ALA A 160 14.42 -0.90 -5.71
N LEU A 161 13.14 -0.85 -6.05
CA LEU A 161 12.70 -0.33 -7.35
C LEU A 161 12.93 1.17 -7.48
N ARG A 162 12.63 1.96 -6.44
CA ARG A 162 12.89 3.40 -6.40
C ARG A 162 14.36 3.69 -6.62
N ASP A 163 15.24 2.99 -5.91
CA ASP A 163 16.68 3.20 -5.99
C ASP A 163 17.24 2.82 -7.36
N TYR A 164 16.70 1.76 -7.96
CA TYR A 164 17.00 1.41 -9.35
C TYR A 164 16.58 2.53 -10.32
N CYS A 165 15.33 3.00 -10.24
CA CYS A 165 14.83 4.10 -11.07
C CYS A 165 15.64 5.39 -10.89
N ARG A 166 16.09 5.69 -9.67
CA ARG A 166 16.95 6.84 -9.37
C ARG A 166 18.31 6.76 -10.04
N GLY A 167 18.84 5.55 -10.23
CA GLY A 167 20.12 5.31 -10.92
C GLY A 167 20.03 5.32 -12.45
N MET A 168 18.83 5.38 -13.03
CA MET A 168 18.64 5.44 -14.48
C MET A 168 18.79 6.87 -15.01
N PRO A 169 19.13 7.05 -16.31
CA PRO A 169 19.23 8.38 -16.93
C PRO A 169 17.97 9.23 -16.73
N GLY A 170 18.13 10.42 -16.15
CA GLY A 170 17.08 11.36 -15.80
C GLY A 170 16.20 10.94 -14.62
N GLY A 171 16.50 9.82 -13.96
CA GLY A 171 15.93 9.44 -12.66
C GLY A 171 16.44 10.33 -11.53
N GLU A 172 17.53 11.07 -11.72
CA GLU A 172 18.07 12.05 -10.78
C GLU A 172 17.28 13.36 -10.72
N LEU A 173 16.40 13.61 -11.69
CA LEU A 173 15.66 14.86 -11.84
C LEU A 173 14.74 15.14 -10.65
N GLU A 174 14.42 16.42 -10.43
CA GLU A 174 13.45 16.84 -9.42
C GLU A 174 12.02 16.37 -9.77
N ARG A 175 11.09 16.59 -8.82
CA ARG A 175 9.68 16.29 -9.03
C ARG A 175 9.17 17.22 -10.13
N PRO A 176 8.52 16.68 -11.18
CA PRO A 176 7.91 17.51 -12.23
C PRO A 176 6.88 18.50 -11.70
#